data_AF-A0A818DXV0-F1
#
_entry.id   AF-A0A818DXV0-F1
#
_cell.length_a   1.000
_cell.length_b   1.000
_cell.length_c   1.000
_cell.angle_alpha   90.00
_cell.angle_beta   90.00
_cell.angle_gamma   90.00
#
_symmetry.space_group_name_H-M   'P 1'
#
loop_
_entity.id
_entity.type
_entity.pdbx_description
1 polymer ?
#
loop_
_entity_poly.entity_id
_entity_poly.type
_entity_poly.pdbx_seq_one_letter_code
_entity_poly.pdbx_strand_id
1 'polypeptide(L)'
;MSNSTATSSADLEENLVTTYYPLTLVIVGTLLNLLTFIILCRPTFRNTKKQPIIHYMRTIAIFDIFMLYGWNLDHYLSNAHGYMLLTYSIPTCKFFGFLNYFSAQSSAWLRVFICFDRYLSVSRLHRTWFSEQKSVLIIITSIIVVFIIFNFHFFIFTCFCEPDGSINPNSQLYQIYPLWDYINMGVYNCSPFILMITLNSGVIYHLIHRHNTSLIQNSPIQYRTISITLLVTTFLFLIMTIPATIDAAFFSPTPSDTLEKIFDSALYTYHITSFPLYFITFNAFRRECIMMITRKNNTQRIVPSQNTLGTTNLPNEF
;
A
#
# COMPACT_ATOMS: atom_id res chain seq x y z
N MET A 1 18.78 -47.71 19.86
CA MET A 1 18.97 -47.57 18.40
C MET A 1 18.39 -46.23 17.99
N SER A 2 19.25 -45.22 17.90
CA SER A 2 18.90 -43.85 17.52
C SER A 2 18.88 -43.74 16.00
N ASN A 3 17.69 -43.64 15.40
CA ASN A 3 17.56 -43.22 14.01
C ASN A 3 17.88 -41.73 13.93
N SER A 4 19.16 -41.40 13.76
CA SER A 4 19.60 -40.10 13.27
C SER A 4 19.25 -40.03 11.79
N THR A 5 18.03 -39.60 11.48
CA THR A 5 17.66 -39.19 10.12
C THR A 5 18.55 -38.03 9.72
N ALA A 6 19.42 -38.28 8.75
CA ALA A 6 20.19 -37.25 8.08
C ALA A 6 19.20 -36.28 7.41
N THR A 7 18.98 -35.14 8.03
CA THR A 7 18.26 -34.01 7.44
C THR A 7 18.98 -33.64 6.16
N SER A 8 18.30 -33.69 5.01
CA SER A 8 18.94 -33.42 3.73
C SER A 8 19.34 -31.94 3.67
N SER A 9 20.39 -31.59 2.91
CA SER A 9 20.79 -30.20 2.73
C SER A 9 19.69 -29.32 2.13
N ALA A 10 18.78 -29.91 1.35
CA ALA A 10 17.63 -29.24 0.78
C ALA A 10 16.60 -28.84 1.86
N ASP A 11 16.34 -29.71 2.83
CA ASP A 11 15.44 -29.41 3.95
C ASP A 11 16.02 -28.29 4.83
N LEU A 12 17.35 -28.22 4.97
CA LEU A 12 18.01 -27.16 5.73
C LEU A 12 17.91 -25.80 5.02
N GLU A 13 18.13 -25.76 3.71
CA GLU A 13 18.03 -24.52 2.91
C GLU A 13 16.59 -23.97 2.84
N GLU A 14 15.60 -24.85 2.68
CA GLU A 14 14.17 -24.47 2.67
C GLU A 14 13.74 -23.84 4.01
N ASN A 15 14.22 -24.39 5.12
CA ASN A 15 13.96 -23.85 6.45
C ASN A 15 14.63 -22.48 6.66
N LEU A 16 15.82 -22.23 6.09
CA LEU A 16 16.49 -20.93 6.21
C LEU A 16 15.76 -19.84 5.43
N VAL A 17 15.38 -20.10 4.18
CA VAL A 17 14.69 -19.10 3.34
C VAL A 17 13.35 -18.73 3.96
N THR A 18 12.53 -19.71 4.33
CA THR A 18 11.20 -19.46 4.94
C THR A 18 11.29 -18.78 6.31
N THR A 19 12.40 -18.93 7.02
CA THR A 19 12.64 -18.25 8.30
C THR A 19 13.09 -16.80 8.11
N TYR A 20 14.09 -16.54 7.28
CA TYR A 20 14.73 -15.21 7.19
C TYR A 20 14.15 -14.29 6.11
N TYR A 21 13.39 -14.83 5.15
CA TYR A 21 12.73 -14.01 4.15
C TYR A 21 11.69 -13.04 4.74
N PRO A 22 10.78 -13.45 5.66
CA PRO A 22 9.87 -12.52 6.33
C PRO A 22 10.61 -11.38 7.04
N LEU A 23 11.71 -11.66 7.74
CA LEU A 23 12.54 -10.62 8.37
C LEU A 23 13.13 -9.65 7.34
N THR A 24 13.64 -10.18 6.23
CA THR A 24 14.15 -9.37 5.12
C THR A 24 13.07 -8.45 4.57
N LEU A 25 11.85 -8.95 4.40
CA LEU A 25 10.69 -8.16 3.99
C LEU A 25 10.38 -7.05 4.99
N VAL A 26 10.41 -7.31 6.31
CA VAL A 26 10.21 -6.26 7.33
C VAL A 26 11.26 -5.16 7.19
N ILE A 27 12.54 -5.52 7.14
CA ILE A 27 13.65 -4.55 7.12
C ILE A 27 13.64 -3.75 5.81
N VAL A 28 13.71 -4.44 4.67
CA VAL A 28 13.78 -3.81 3.35
C VAL A 28 12.50 -3.04 3.06
N GLY A 29 11.35 -3.62 3.39
CA GLY A 29 10.05 -3.00 3.20
C GLY A 29 9.86 -1.73 4.01
N THR A 30 10.30 -1.74 5.28
CA THR A 30 10.26 -0.54 6.13
C THR A 30 11.14 0.56 5.54
N LEU A 31 12.36 0.24 5.11
CA LEU A 31 13.28 1.21 4.51
C LEU A 31 12.71 1.80 3.21
N LEU A 32 12.19 0.97 2.31
CA LEU A 32 11.66 1.40 1.02
C LEU A 32 10.36 2.20 1.14
N ASN A 33 9.45 1.81 2.04
CA ASN A 33 8.21 2.57 2.28
C ASN A 33 8.48 3.87 3.05
N LEU A 34 9.42 3.89 3.99
CA LEU A 34 9.86 5.12 4.65
C LEU A 34 10.52 6.09 3.66
N LEU A 35 11.38 5.58 2.78
CA LEU A 35 11.99 6.35 1.70
C LEU A 35 10.92 6.93 0.76
N THR A 36 9.91 6.12 0.41
CA THR A 36 8.74 6.58 -0.35
C THR A 36 8.04 7.74 0.34
N PHE A 37 7.73 7.59 1.63
CA PHE A 37 7.08 8.62 2.43
C PHE A 37 7.91 9.92 2.47
N ILE A 38 9.22 9.81 2.72
CA ILE A 38 10.14 10.96 2.77
C ILE A 38 10.19 11.69 1.43
N ILE A 39 10.35 10.96 0.31
CA ILE A 39 10.37 11.56 -1.03
C ILE A 39 9.05 12.27 -1.32
N LEU A 40 7.92 11.63 -1.01
CA LEU A 40 6.60 12.23 -1.22
C LEU A 40 6.36 13.45 -0.32
N CYS A 41 7.08 13.62 0.78
CA CYS A 41 7.02 14.80 1.64
C CYS A 41 7.88 15.98 1.15
N ARG A 42 8.72 15.80 0.11
CA ARG A 42 9.58 16.87 -0.42
C ARG A 42 8.78 18.04 -1.04
N PRO A 43 9.36 19.26 -1.11
CA PRO A 43 8.69 20.47 -1.61
C PRO A 43 8.04 20.32 -2.99
N THR A 44 8.65 19.54 -3.90
CA THR A 44 8.13 19.25 -5.23
C THR A 44 6.73 18.63 -5.20
N PHE A 45 6.42 17.84 -4.16
CA PHE A 45 5.12 17.21 -3.93
C PHE A 45 4.29 17.93 -2.86
N ARG A 46 4.78 19.04 -2.29
CA ARG A 46 4.09 19.80 -1.24
C ARG A 46 2.92 20.60 -1.80
N ASN A 47 2.95 20.99 -3.08
CA ASN A 47 1.83 21.66 -3.75
C ASN A 47 0.70 20.67 -4.10
N THR A 48 0.13 20.08 -3.06
CA THR A 48 -0.92 19.05 -3.11
C THR A 48 -2.26 19.59 -3.63
N LYS A 49 -2.43 20.91 -3.72
CA LYS A 49 -3.57 21.53 -4.40
C LYS A 49 -3.66 21.14 -5.88
N LYS A 50 -2.53 20.80 -6.52
CA LYS A 50 -2.49 20.33 -7.92
C LYS A 50 -2.55 18.81 -8.04
N GLN A 51 -2.20 18.07 -6.98
CA GLN A 51 -2.08 16.61 -7.00
C GLN A 51 -2.53 16.03 -5.64
N PRO A 52 -3.85 15.93 -5.42
CA PRO A 52 -4.38 15.43 -4.15
C PRO A 52 -4.05 13.94 -3.92
N ILE A 53 -3.83 13.18 -5.00
CA ILE A 53 -3.41 11.76 -5.00
C ILE A 53 -2.19 11.47 -4.11
N ILE A 54 -1.29 12.44 -3.96
CA ILE A 54 -0.07 12.31 -3.15
C ILE A 54 -0.40 12.03 -1.67
N HIS A 55 -1.52 12.55 -1.16
CA HIS A 55 -1.92 12.28 0.23
C HIS A 55 -2.26 10.81 0.43
N TYR A 56 -3.01 10.20 -0.49
CA TYR A 56 -3.28 8.76 -0.43
C TYR A 56 -1.98 7.95 -0.51
N MET A 57 -1.07 8.29 -1.43
CA MET A 57 0.20 7.56 -1.58
C MET A 57 1.06 7.60 -0.30
N ARG A 58 1.10 8.74 0.41
CA ARG A 58 1.79 8.86 1.70
C ARG A 58 1.14 7.97 2.76
N THR A 59 -0.18 8.00 2.84
CA THR A 59 -0.92 7.18 3.80
C THR A 59 -0.76 5.69 3.50
N ILE A 60 -0.81 5.27 2.24
CA ILE A 60 -0.55 3.89 1.82
C ILE A 60 0.84 3.44 2.24
N ALA A 61 1.88 4.27 2.07
CA ALA A 61 3.24 3.92 2.51
C ALA A 61 3.32 3.65 4.02
N ILE A 62 2.53 4.35 4.84
CA ILE A 62 2.46 4.10 6.29
C ILE A 62 1.77 2.77 6.57
N PHE A 63 0.62 2.50 5.92
CA PHE A 63 -0.10 1.23 6.11
C PHE A 63 0.67 0.02 5.57
N ASP A 64 1.39 0.17 4.46
CA ASP A 64 2.27 -0.86 3.92
C ASP A 64 3.40 -1.19 4.93
N ILE A 65 3.89 -0.23 5.73
CA ILE A 65 4.80 -0.52 6.86
C ILE A 65 4.07 -1.30 7.94
N PHE A 66 2.89 -0.84 8.40
CA PHE A 66 2.15 -1.52 9.46
C PHE A 66 1.83 -2.98 9.13
N MET A 67 1.51 -3.27 7.87
CA MET A 67 1.29 -4.64 7.41
C MET A 67 2.52 -5.54 7.55
N LEU A 68 3.72 -5.03 7.33
CA LEU A 68 4.95 -5.81 7.46
C LEU A 68 5.25 -6.22 8.92
N TYR A 69 4.81 -5.42 9.88
CA TYR A 69 4.94 -5.74 11.31
C TYR A 69 3.83 -6.66 11.83
N GLY A 70 2.87 -7.02 10.97
CA GLY A 70 1.77 -7.93 11.26
C GLY A 70 2.17 -9.41 11.28
N TRP A 71 1.38 -10.29 10.63
CA TRP A 71 1.67 -11.74 10.59
C TRP A 71 3.04 -12.07 9.97
N ASN A 72 3.57 -11.23 9.08
CA ASN A 72 4.93 -11.38 8.55
C ASN A 72 6.01 -11.40 9.65
N LEU A 73 5.86 -10.56 10.69
CA LEU A 73 6.78 -10.58 11.82
C LEU A 73 6.56 -11.85 12.67
N ASP A 74 5.32 -12.28 12.84
CA ASP A 74 5.01 -13.53 13.54
C ASP A 74 5.58 -14.76 12.85
N HIS A 75 5.58 -14.84 11.51
CA HIS A 75 6.23 -15.94 10.80
C HIS A 75 7.73 -16.02 11.11
N TYR A 76 8.42 -14.88 11.16
CA TYR A 76 9.83 -14.84 11.57
C TYR A 76 10.00 -15.29 13.03
N LEU A 77 9.24 -14.72 13.96
CA LEU A 77 9.37 -15.02 15.39
C LEU A 77 9.03 -16.47 15.71
N SER A 78 8.01 -17.02 15.06
CA SER A 78 7.60 -18.41 15.22
C SER A 78 8.70 -19.35 14.75
N ASN A 79 9.25 -19.12 13.55
CA ASN A 79 10.26 -20.01 12.97
C ASN A 79 11.63 -19.87 13.64
N ALA A 80 12.06 -18.64 13.97
CA ALA A 80 13.39 -18.39 14.54
C ALA A 80 13.46 -18.52 16.06
N HIS A 81 12.37 -18.21 16.77
CA HIS A 81 12.35 -18.13 18.23
C HIS A 81 11.29 -19.01 18.90
N GLY A 82 10.42 -19.68 18.14
CA GLY A 82 9.44 -20.63 18.66
C GLY A 82 8.24 -19.99 19.36
N TYR A 83 7.97 -18.70 19.15
CA TYR A 83 6.79 -18.02 19.69
C TYR A 83 6.12 -17.09 18.68
N MET A 84 4.82 -16.85 18.84
CA MET A 84 4.03 -15.94 18.01
C MET A 84 3.52 -14.77 18.86
N LEU A 85 3.52 -13.53 18.35
CA LEU A 85 2.99 -12.39 19.09
C LEU A 85 1.48 -12.53 19.34
N LEU A 86 0.77 -13.24 18.44
CA LEU A 86 -0.64 -13.59 18.63
C LEU A 86 -0.90 -14.51 19.84
N THR A 87 0.06 -15.32 20.28
CA THR A 87 -0.14 -16.25 21.42
C THR A 87 0.78 -15.94 22.61
N TYR A 88 1.61 -14.90 22.52
CA TYR A 88 2.57 -14.54 23.56
C TYR A 88 1.93 -13.89 24.79
N SER A 89 1.02 -12.92 24.57
CA SER A 89 0.32 -12.22 25.65
C SER A 89 -1.06 -11.74 25.19
N ILE A 90 -2.00 -11.55 26.12
CA ILE A 90 -3.34 -11.04 25.78
C ILE A 90 -3.27 -9.65 25.10
N PRO A 91 -2.47 -8.68 25.60
CA PRO A 91 -2.34 -7.39 24.93
C PRO A 91 -1.76 -7.48 23.51
N THR A 92 -0.71 -8.30 23.31
CA THR A 92 -0.12 -8.46 21.98
C THR A 92 -1.09 -9.13 21.02
N CYS A 93 -1.78 -10.17 21.47
CA CYS A 93 -2.81 -10.85 20.69
C CYS A 93 -3.90 -9.90 20.19
N LYS A 94 -4.46 -9.07 21.10
CA LYS A 94 -5.49 -8.08 20.75
C LYS A 94 -4.97 -7.02 19.78
N PHE A 95 -3.77 -6.49 20.04
CA PHE A 95 -3.17 -5.44 19.22
C PHE A 95 -2.81 -5.93 17.82
N PHE A 96 -2.10 -7.05 17.69
CA PHE A 96 -1.70 -7.60 16.40
C PHE A 96 -2.89 -8.18 15.63
N GLY A 97 -3.85 -8.82 16.31
CA GLY A 97 -5.12 -9.22 15.70
C GLY A 97 -5.82 -8.03 15.05
N PHE A 98 -6.02 -6.94 15.79
CA PHE A 98 -6.58 -5.70 15.23
C PHE A 98 -5.73 -5.14 14.07
N LEU A 99 -4.42 -4.98 14.29
CA LEU A 99 -3.52 -4.30 13.36
C LEU A 99 -3.47 -4.99 12.00
N ASN A 100 -3.47 -6.33 11.98
CA ASN A 100 -3.41 -7.14 10.75
C ASN A 100 -4.58 -6.84 9.82
N TYR A 101 -5.81 -6.94 10.32
CA TYR A 101 -7.00 -6.68 9.50
C TYR A 101 -7.20 -5.20 9.20
N PHE A 102 -7.04 -4.34 10.20
CA PHE A 102 -7.21 -2.90 10.06
C PHE A 102 -6.26 -2.32 9.00
N SER A 103 -4.98 -2.71 9.02
CA SER A 103 -3.98 -2.15 8.11
C SER A 103 -4.20 -2.62 6.68
N ALA A 104 -4.48 -3.92 6.49
CA ALA A 104 -4.76 -4.50 5.19
C ALA A 104 -5.99 -3.86 4.53
N GLN A 105 -7.11 -3.84 5.24
CA GLN A 105 -8.36 -3.27 4.74
C GLN A 105 -8.22 -1.77 4.45
N SER A 106 -7.61 -1.00 5.36
CA SER A 106 -7.37 0.44 5.13
C SER A 106 -6.51 0.68 3.89
N SER A 107 -5.40 -0.07 3.71
CA SER A 107 -4.52 0.08 2.54
C SER A 107 -5.26 -0.23 1.23
N ALA A 108 -6.02 -1.33 1.17
CA ALA A 108 -6.76 -1.71 -0.03
C ALA A 108 -7.83 -0.67 -0.41
N TRP A 109 -8.59 -0.15 0.55
CA TRP A 109 -9.61 0.85 0.28
C TRP A 109 -9.03 2.22 -0.07
N LEU A 110 -7.87 2.61 0.49
CA LEU A 110 -7.15 3.78 0.00
C LEU A 110 -6.78 3.65 -1.48
N ARG A 111 -6.36 2.45 -1.95
CA ARG A 111 -6.08 2.19 -3.37
C ARG A 111 -7.34 2.28 -4.23
N VAL A 112 -8.49 1.78 -3.77
CA VAL A 112 -9.79 1.96 -4.44
C VAL A 112 -10.12 3.45 -4.61
N PHE A 113 -9.99 4.24 -3.54
CA PHE A 113 -10.32 5.66 -3.59
C PHE A 113 -9.35 6.48 -4.44
N ILE A 114 -8.07 6.08 -4.55
CA ILE A 114 -7.17 6.65 -5.56
C ILE A 114 -7.71 6.39 -6.97
N CYS A 115 -8.13 5.15 -7.28
CA CYS A 115 -8.68 4.81 -8.59
C CYS A 115 -9.96 5.61 -8.87
N PHE A 116 -10.78 5.83 -7.83
CA PHE A 116 -12.00 6.63 -7.92
C PHE A 116 -11.70 8.12 -8.18
N ASP A 117 -10.79 8.74 -7.42
CA ASP A 117 -10.36 10.13 -7.66
C ASP A 117 -9.79 10.28 -9.07
N ARG A 118 -8.99 9.31 -9.52
CA ARG A 118 -8.45 9.28 -10.88
C ARG A 118 -9.54 9.21 -11.93
N TYR A 119 -10.51 8.32 -11.75
CA TYR A 119 -11.66 8.17 -12.64
C TYR A 119 -12.45 9.48 -12.74
N LEU A 120 -12.76 10.13 -11.62
CA LEU A 120 -13.45 11.42 -11.61
C LEU A 120 -12.65 12.52 -12.31
N SER A 121 -11.34 12.59 -12.07
CA SER A 121 -10.45 13.59 -12.68
C SER A 121 -10.32 13.43 -14.20
N VAL A 122 -10.49 12.23 -14.74
CA VAL A 122 -10.38 11.96 -16.18
C VAL A 122 -11.73 12.04 -16.88
N SER A 123 -12.79 11.52 -16.26
CA SER A 123 -14.15 11.49 -16.82
C SER A 123 -14.79 12.87 -16.91
N ARG A 124 -14.48 13.78 -15.98
CA ARG A 124 -15.06 15.14 -15.96
C ARG A 124 -14.02 16.19 -16.32
N LEU A 125 -14.43 17.16 -17.13
CA LEU A 125 -13.57 18.28 -17.54
C LEU A 125 -13.35 19.30 -16.40
N HIS A 126 -14.29 19.36 -15.44
CA HIS A 126 -14.24 20.27 -14.31
C HIS A 126 -13.78 19.57 -13.01
N ARG A 127 -13.07 20.32 -12.17
CA ARG A 127 -12.58 19.84 -10.88
C ARG A 127 -13.77 19.51 -9.98
N THR A 128 -13.91 18.25 -9.58
CA THR A 128 -14.93 17.85 -8.61
C THR A 128 -14.46 18.19 -7.20
N TRP A 129 -15.43 18.42 -6.30
CA TRP A 129 -15.16 18.60 -4.87
C TRP A 129 -14.34 17.43 -4.26
N PHE A 130 -14.55 16.21 -4.76
CA PHE A 130 -13.79 15.02 -4.39
C PHE A 130 -12.29 15.12 -4.67
N SER A 131 -11.88 15.95 -5.64
CA SER A 131 -10.48 16.16 -6.00
C SER A 131 -9.87 17.42 -5.34
N GLU A 132 -10.55 17.98 -4.35
CA GLU A 132 -9.98 19.01 -3.50
C GLU A 132 -9.16 18.43 -2.37
N GLN A 133 -8.09 19.12 -2.01
CA GLN A 133 -7.15 18.66 -0.98
C GLN A 133 -7.84 18.40 0.37
N LYS A 134 -8.77 19.28 0.78
CA LYS A 134 -9.49 19.14 2.05
C LYS A 134 -10.40 17.91 2.03
N SER A 135 -11.15 17.74 0.95
CA SER A 135 -12.04 16.59 0.75
C SER A 135 -11.28 15.27 0.74
N VAL A 136 -10.12 15.21 0.08
CA VAL A 136 -9.27 14.01 0.09
C VAL A 136 -8.78 13.66 1.49
N LEU A 137 -8.36 14.64 2.30
CA LEU A 137 -7.98 14.37 3.69
C LEU A 137 -9.17 13.86 4.51
N ILE A 138 -10.36 14.45 4.32
CA ILE A 138 -11.60 13.98 4.97
C ILE A 138 -11.90 12.53 4.56
N ILE A 139 -11.78 12.19 3.27
CA ILE A 139 -12.00 10.83 2.76
C ILE A 139 -11.00 9.86 3.39
N ILE A 140 -9.70 10.19 3.39
CA ILE A 140 -8.67 9.35 4.01
C ILE A 140 -8.97 9.12 5.49
N THR A 141 -9.25 10.19 6.25
CA THR A 141 -9.61 10.07 7.67
C THR A 141 -10.88 9.25 7.86
N SER A 142 -11.88 9.41 7.00
CA SER A 142 -13.12 8.65 7.07
C SER A 142 -12.88 7.15 6.83
N ILE A 143 -12.07 6.79 5.83
CA ILE A 143 -11.67 5.38 5.57
C ILE A 143 -11.02 4.79 6.81
N ILE A 144 -10.04 5.50 7.38
CA ILE A 144 -9.31 5.04 8.57
C ILE A 144 -10.28 4.84 9.74
N VAL A 145 -11.14 5.81 10.03
CA VAL A 145 -12.11 5.73 11.13
C VAL A 145 -13.09 4.58 10.94
N VAL A 146 -13.60 4.39 9.71
CA VAL A 146 -14.51 3.28 9.38
C VAL A 146 -13.84 1.94 9.67
N PHE A 147 -12.60 1.72 9.25
CA PHE A 147 -11.91 0.45 9.51
C PHE A 147 -11.41 0.28 10.94
N ILE A 148 -11.14 1.37 11.68
CA ILE A 148 -10.94 1.30 13.13
C ILE A 148 -12.20 0.76 13.79
N ILE A 149 -13.37 1.34 13.50
CA ILE A 149 -14.65 0.92 14.09
C ILE A 149 -14.98 -0.52 13.68
N PHE A 150 -14.81 -0.86 12.41
CA PHE A 150 -15.10 -2.20 11.87
C PHE A 150 -14.28 -3.30 12.57
N ASN A 151 -12.99 -3.05 12.82
CA ASN A 151 -12.09 -4.00 13.49
C ASN A 151 -12.03 -3.81 15.01
N PHE A 152 -12.74 -2.84 15.60
CA PHE A 152 -12.63 -2.53 17.02
C PHE A 152 -13.02 -3.72 17.93
N HIS A 153 -13.87 -4.60 17.43
CA HIS A 153 -14.30 -5.81 18.13
C HIS A 153 -13.13 -6.73 18.52
N PHE A 154 -11.98 -6.68 17.83
CA PHE A 154 -10.76 -7.41 18.23
C PHE A 154 -10.31 -7.01 19.64
N PHE A 155 -10.28 -5.71 19.97
CA PHE A 155 -9.86 -5.28 21.31
C PHE A 155 -10.77 -5.76 22.43
N ILE A 156 -12.04 -5.99 22.13
CA ILE A 156 -13.04 -6.38 23.15
C ILE A 156 -13.05 -7.90 23.30
N PHE A 157 -13.25 -8.62 22.19
CA PHE A 157 -13.70 -10.00 22.23
C PHE A 157 -12.62 -11.04 21.95
N THR A 158 -11.50 -10.69 21.30
CA THR A 158 -10.47 -11.70 20.99
C THR A 158 -9.59 -11.98 22.19
N CYS A 159 -8.93 -13.13 22.14
CA CYS A 159 -7.86 -13.54 23.03
C CYS A 159 -8.32 -13.83 24.47
N PHE A 160 -8.17 -15.08 24.90
CA PHE A 160 -8.35 -15.46 26.30
C PHE A 160 -7.28 -16.44 26.76
N CYS A 161 -7.09 -16.51 28.08
CA CYS A 161 -6.18 -17.45 28.70
C CYS A 161 -6.92 -18.77 28.97
N GLU A 162 -6.38 -19.87 28.45
CA GLU A 162 -6.86 -21.21 28.73
C GLU A 162 -6.38 -21.68 30.11
N PRO A 163 -7.01 -22.72 30.72
CA PRO A 163 -6.63 -23.23 32.03
C PRO A 163 -5.19 -23.76 32.11
N ASP A 164 -4.62 -24.16 30.97
CA ASP A 164 -3.22 -24.61 30.84
C ASP A 164 -2.21 -23.45 30.78
N GLY A 165 -2.69 -22.20 30.78
CA GLY A 165 -1.90 -20.98 30.65
C GLY A 165 -1.58 -20.58 29.20
N SER A 166 -2.07 -21.32 28.21
CA SER A 166 -1.93 -20.96 26.80
C SER A 166 -2.90 -19.84 26.42
N ILE A 167 -2.57 -19.08 25.37
CA ILE A 167 -3.40 -17.99 24.89
C ILE A 167 -4.05 -18.40 23.58
N ASN A 168 -5.38 -18.44 23.59
CA ASN A 168 -6.16 -18.75 22.40
C ASN A 168 -6.58 -17.45 21.71
N PRO A 169 -6.27 -17.23 20.42
CA PRO A 169 -6.60 -15.98 19.71
C PRO A 169 -8.10 -15.79 19.45
N ASN A 170 -8.92 -16.83 19.60
CA ASN A 170 -10.38 -16.73 19.46
C ASN A 170 -11.05 -15.99 20.63
N SER A 171 -12.36 -15.76 20.51
CA SER A 171 -13.18 -15.30 21.64
C SER A 171 -13.68 -16.48 22.47
N GLN A 172 -13.97 -16.23 23.76
CA GLN A 172 -14.73 -17.15 24.60
C GLN A 172 -16.20 -17.24 24.19
N LEU A 173 -16.73 -16.18 23.57
CA LEU A 173 -18.16 -16.05 23.29
C LEU A 173 -18.57 -16.60 21.91
N TYR A 174 -17.65 -16.58 20.93
CA TYR A 174 -17.90 -17.06 19.58
C TYR A 174 -16.59 -17.36 18.83
N GLN A 175 -16.66 -18.18 17.78
CA GLN A 175 -15.52 -18.44 16.91
C GLN A 175 -15.27 -17.25 15.98
N ILE A 176 -14.13 -16.57 16.17
CA ILE A 176 -13.71 -15.46 15.31
C ILE A 176 -13.07 -16.01 14.05
N TYR A 177 -12.19 -17.00 14.22
CA TYR A 177 -11.57 -17.75 13.15
C TYR A 177 -12.39 -19.03 12.91
N PRO A 178 -12.73 -19.40 11.66
CA PRO A 178 -12.31 -18.79 10.37
C PRO A 178 -13.27 -17.70 9.83
N LEU A 179 -14.35 -17.37 10.54
CA LEU A 179 -15.37 -16.43 10.05
C LEU A 179 -14.78 -15.09 9.56
N TRP A 180 -13.86 -14.53 10.33
CA TRP A 180 -13.25 -13.24 10.02
C TRP A 180 -12.29 -13.31 8.84
N ASP A 181 -11.70 -14.47 8.53
CA ASP A 181 -10.87 -14.63 7.33
C ASP A 181 -11.70 -14.60 6.06
N TYR A 182 -12.93 -15.14 6.07
CA TYR A 182 -13.88 -14.96 4.96
C TYR A 182 -14.26 -13.50 4.76
N ILE A 183 -14.53 -12.78 5.86
CA ILE A 183 -14.85 -11.35 5.82
C ILE A 183 -13.66 -10.58 5.27
N ASN A 184 -12.45 -10.90 5.74
CA ASN A 184 -11.23 -10.27 5.28
C ASN A 184 -11.01 -10.52 3.78
N MET A 185 -11.11 -11.75 3.30
CA MET A 185 -11.02 -12.06 1.87
C MET A 185 -11.99 -11.20 1.04
N GLY A 186 -13.24 -11.06 1.50
CA GLY A 186 -14.24 -10.23 0.83
C GLY A 186 -13.91 -8.73 0.85
N VAL A 187 -13.54 -8.18 2.00
CA VAL A 187 -13.39 -6.74 2.25
C VAL A 187 -12.02 -6.21 1.86
N TYR A 188 -10.96 -6.98 2.06
CA TYR A 188 -9.58 -6.63 1.69
C TYR A 188 -9.30 -6.96 0.23
N ASN A 189 -9.70 -8.13 -0.28
CA ASN A 189 -9.31 -8.56 -1.63
C ASN A 189 -10.41 -8.44 -2.69
N CYS A 190 -11.49 -9.21 -2.57
CA CYS A 190 -12.47 -9.34 -3.65
C CYS A 190 -13.15 -8.01 -3.98
N SER A 191 -13.68 -7.30 -2.98
CA SER A 191 -14.40 -6.05 -3.21
C SER A 191 -13.48 -4.94 -3.73
N PRO A 192 -12.29 -4.69 -3.12
CA PRO A 192 -11.35 -3.71 -3.65
C PRO A 192 -10.89 -4.02 -5.06
N PHE A 193 -10.61 -5.29 -5.38
CA PHE A 193 -10.21 -5.69 -6.73
C PHE A 193 -11.30 -5.38 -7.76
N ILE A 194 -12.54 -5.80 -7.53
CA ILE A 194 -13.67 -5.56 -8.45
C ILE A 194 -13.89 -4.06 -8.68
N LEU A 195 -13.78 -3.26 -7.63
CA LEU A 195 -13.90 -1.79 -7.74
C LEU A 195 -12.70 -1.19 -8.49
N MET A 196 -11.47 -1.59 -8.17
CA MET A 196 -10.27 -1.09 -8.85
C MET A 196 -10.28 -1.42 -10.34
N ILE A 197 -10.63 -2.65 -10.75
CA ILE A 197 -10.67 -3.02 -12.16
C ILE A 197 -11.78 -2.28 -12.92
N THR A 198 -12.94 -2.07 -12.29
CA THR A 198 -14.04 -1.30 -12.89
C THR A 198 -13.65 0.16 -13.08
N LEU A 199 -13.07 0.79 -12.05
CA LEU A 199 -12.64 2.19 -12.09
C LEU A 199 -11.49 2.42 -13.06
N ASN A 200 -10.49 1.52 -13.08
CA ASN A 200 -9.36 1.61 -14.00
C ASN A 200 -9.78 1.37 -15.46
N SER A 201 -10.73 0.46 -15.71
CA SER A 201 -11.36 0.30 -17.03
C SER A 201 -12.02 1.60 -17.48
N GLY A 202 -12.77 2.26 -16.59
CA GLY A 202 -13.37 3.57 -16.86
C GLY A 202 -12.33 4.67 -17.14
N VAL A 203 -11.22 4.70 -16.40
CA VAL A 203 -10.11 5.63 -16.64
C VAL A 203 -9.53 5.43 -18.04
N ILE A 204 -9.26 4.18 -18.44
CA ILE A 204 -8.73 3.86 -19.77
C ILE A 204 -9.71 4.27 -20.87
N TYR A 205 -10.98 3.90 -20.72
CA TYR A 205 -12.04 4.25 -21.67
C TYR A 205 -12.08 5.76 -21.93
N HIS A 206 -12.12 6.57 -20.87
CA HIS A 206 -12.13 8.03 -21.02
C HIS A 206 -10.81 8.61 -21.54
N LEU A 207 -9.66 8.03 -21.20
CA LEU A 207 -8.38 8.44 -21.78
C LEU A 207 -8.34 8.23 -23.30
N ILE A 208 -8.81 7.08 -23.78
CA ILE A 208 -8.85 6.75 -25.22
C ILE A 208 -9.88 7.63 -25.93
N HIS A 209 -11.09 7.76 -25.37
CA HIS A 209 -12.14 8.60 -25.96
C HIS A 209 -11.71 10.06 -26.08
N ARG A 210 -11.06 10.60 -25.04
CA ARG A 210 -10.53 11.97 -25.06
C ARG A 210 -9.37 12.14 -26.03
N HIS A 211 -8.51 11.13 -26.18
CA HIS A 211 -7.45 11.15 -27.19
C HIS A 211 -8.03 11.26 -28.60
N ASN A 212 -9.06 10.46 -28.92
CA ASN A 212 -9.68 10.45 -30.24
C ASN A 212 -10.47 11.73 -30.56
N THR A 213 -11.08 12.35 -29.54
CA THR A 213 -11.83 13.60 -29.70
C THR A 213 -10.96 14.86 -29.67
N SER A 214 -9.75 14.80 -29.10
CA SER A 214 -8.83 15.94 -28.97
C SER A 214 -7.55 15.75 -29.78
N LEU A 215 -7.68 15.61 -31.10
CA LEU A 215 -6.57 15.59 -32.07
C LEU A 215 -5.58 16.79 -31.97
N ILE A 216 -5.79 17.77 -31.07
CA ILE A 216 -5.05 19.05 -31.05
C ILE A 216 -4.46 19.44 -29.68
N GLN A 217 -4.60 18.68 -28.57
CA GLN A 217 -3.98 19.12 -27.31
C GLN A 217 -3.05 18.10 -26.66
N ASN A 218 -1.82 18.57 -26.40
CA ASN A 218 -0.82 18.04 -25.47
C ASN A 218 -1.43 17.73 -24.11
N SER A 219 -2.16 16.62 -24.00
CA SER A 219 -2.61 16.10 -22.72
C SER A 219 -1.35 15.81 -21.90
N PRO A 220 -1.21 16.37 -20.68
CA PRO A 220 0.08 16.34 -20.00
C PRO A 220 0.43 14.89 -19.67
N ILE A 221 1.55 14.46 -20.23
CA ILE A 221 2.17 13.12 -20.16
C ILE A 221 2.08 12.49 -18.75
N GLN A 222 2.07 13.31 -17.71
CA GLN A 222 1.94 12.92 -16.30
C GLN A 222 0.66 12.14 -15.96
N TYR A 223 -0.45 12.41 -16.63
CA TYR A 223 -1.73 11.73 -16.39
C TYR A 223 -1.73 10.27 -16.86
N ARG A 224 -1.06 9.98 -17.97
CA ARG A 224 -0.94 8.63 -18.53
C ARG A 224 -0.06 7.75 -17.64
N THR A 225 1.04 8.31 -17.15
CA THR A 225 1.97 7.63 -16.26
C THR A 225 1.29 7.11 -14.98
N ILE A 226 0.54 7.97 -14.28
CA ILE A 226 -0.14 7.60 -13.03
C ILE A 226 -1.18 6.51 -13.28
N SER A 227 -1.94 6.60 -14.37
CA SER A 227 -2.94 5.58 -14.72
C SER A 227 -2.30 4.21 -15.03
N ILE A 228 -1.12 4.18 -15.66
CA ILE A 228 -0.35 2.95 -15.88
C ILE A 228 0.08 2.35 -14.53
N THR A 229 0.59 3.17 -13.61
CA THR A 229 0.95 2.71 -12.25
C THR A 229 -0.24 2.08 -11.53
N LEU A 230 -1.43 2.70 -11.62
CA LEU A 230 -2.65 2.20 -10.98
C LEU A 230 -3.12 0.86 -11.57
N LEU A 231 -3.00 0.70 -12.89
CA LEU A 231 -3.33 -0.56 -13.54
C LEU A 231 -2.36 -1.68 -13.13
N VAL A 232 -1.05 -1.41 -13.17
CA VAL A 232 -0.03 -2.39 -12.77
C VAL A 232 -0.20 -2.77 -11.30
N THR A 233 -0.41 -1.80 -10.41
CA THR A 233 -0.64 -2.07 -8.98
C THR A 233 -1.93 -2.85 -8.71
N THR A 234 -2.96 -2.72 -9.55
CA THR A 234 -4.22 -3.49 -9.43
C THR A 234 -4.01 -4.96 -9.80
N PHE A 235 -3.27 -5.24 -10.88
CA PHE A 235 -2.96 -6.62 -11.26
C PHE A 235 -2.00 -7.28 -10.27
N LEU A 236 -0.98 -6.54 -9.80
CA LEU A 236 -0.08 -7.03 -8.76
C LEU A 236 -0.81 -7.29 -7.45
N PHE A 237 -1.79 -6.45 -7.09
CA PHE A 237 -2.66 -6.70 -5.93
C PHE A 237 -3.29 -8.07 -6.05
N LEU A 238 -4.04 -8.30 -7.14
CA LEU A 238 -4.73 -9.57 -7.39
C LEU A 238 -3.80 -10.77 -7.28
N ILE A 239 -2.71 -10.74 -8.04
CA ILE A 239 -1.82 -11.91 -8.21
C ILE A 239 -1.08 -12.23 -6.91
N MET A 240 -0.72 -11.22 -6.13
CA MET A 240 0.14 -11.41 -4.95
C MET A 240 -0.64 -11.54 -3.64
N THR A 241 -1.85 -10.97 -3.51
CA THR A 241 -2.59 -10.97 -2.23
C THR A 241 -3.73 -11.98 -2.17
N ILE A 242 -4.37 -12.32 -3.30
CA ILE A 242 -5.51 -13.25 -3.29
C ILE A 242 -5.12 -14.67 -2.89
N PRO A 243 -4.04 -15.29 -3.44
CA PRO A 243 -3.70 -16.68 -3.10
C PRO A 243 -3.56 -16.91 -1.60
N ALA A 244 -2.85 -16.01 -0.89
CA ALA A 244 -2.68 -16.07 0.56
C ALA A 244 -4.01 -16.01 1.31
N THR A 245 -4.93 -15.13 0.90
CA THR A 245 -6.22 -15.02 1.60
C THR A 245 -7.21 -16.14 1.29
N ILE A 246 -7.11 -16.76 0.11
CA ILE A 246 -7.86 -17.98 -0.19
C ILE A 246 -7.34 -19.11 0.70
N ASP A 247 -6.02 -19.23 0.82
CA ASP A 247 -5.37 -20.21 1.66
C ASP A 247 -5.82 -20.08 3.13
N ALA A 248 -5.68 -18.88 3.70
CA ALA A 248 -6.14 -18.57 5.05
C ALA A 248 -7.65 -18.84 5.27
N ALA A 249 -8.50 -18.50 4.29
CA ALA A 249 -9.95 -18.65 4.44
C ALA A 249 -10.44 -20.11 4.33
N PHE A 250 -9.85 -20.91 3.45
CA PHE A 250 -10.38 -22.24 3.12
C PHE A 250 -9.51 -23.41 3.59
N PHE A 251 -8.22 -23.17 3.85
CA PHE A 251 -7.23 -24.22 4.10
C PHE A 251 -6.51 -24.08 5.47
N SER A 252 -6.86 -23.08 6.29
CA SER A 252 -6.29 -22.87 7.63
C SER A 252 -6.28 -24.10 8.58
N PRO A 253 -7.24 -25.06 8.59
CA PRO A 253 -7.18 -26.19 9.50
C PRO A 253 -6.29 -27.35 9.05
N THR A 254 -5.73 -27.34 7.83
CA THR A 254 -4.86 -28.42 7.35
C THR A 254 -3.38 -28.14 7.68
N PRO A 255 -2.70 -29.00 8.45
CA PRO A 255 -1.33 -28.76 8.88
C PRO A 255 -0.33 -29.13 7.78
N SER A 256 -0.06 -28.18 6.89
CA SER A 256 1.21 -27.91 6.20
C SER A 256 0.92 -27.09 4.94
N ASP A 257 1.76 -26.12 4.59
CA ASP A 257 2.62 -26.26 3.42
C ASP A 257 3.59 -25.10 3.26
N THR A 258 4.75 -25.40 2.67
CA THR A 258 5.66 -24.41 2.07
C THR A 258 4.91 -23.45 1.14
N LEU A 259 3.78 -23.89 0.57
CA LEU A 259 2.89 -23.12 -0.28
C LEU A 259 2.22 -21.93 0.45
N GLU A 260 1.69 -22.11 1.66
CA GLU A 260 1.14 -21.03 2.50
C GLU A 260 2.20 -19.94 2.69
N LYS A 261 3.40 -20.36 3.11
CA LYS A 261 4.54 -19.45 3.33
C LYS A 261 4.95 -18.71 2.06
N ILE A 262 4.88 -19.36 0.89
CA ILE A 262 5.16 -18.73 -0.41
C ILE A 262 4.08 -17.69 -0.73
N PHE A 263 2.81 -18.00 -0.50
CA PHE A 263 1.71 -17.07 -0.76
C PHE A 263 1.76 -15.86 0.18
N ASP A 264 2.01 -16.06 1.48
CA ASP A 264 2.21 -14.96 2.42
C ASP A 264 3.43 -14.12 2.04
N SER A 265 4.52 -14.77 1.67
CA SER A 265 5.73 -14.11 1.15
C SER A 265 5.41 -13.24 -0.08
N ALA A 266 4.57 -13.71 -1.00
CA ALA A 266 4.12 -12.94 -2.14
C ALA A 266 3.25 -11.74 -1.70
N LEU A 267 2.29 -11.95 -0.79
CA LEU A 267 1.44 -10.90 -0.24
C LEU A 267 2.28 -9.80 0.40
N TYR A 268 3.24 -10.14 1.25
CA TYR A 268 4.08 -9.14 1.91
C TYR A 268 5.08 -8.49 0.96
N THR A 269 5.56 -9.21 -0.06
CA THR A 269 6.36 -8.62 -1.13
C THR A 269 5.59 -7.52 -1.85
N TYR A 270 4.28 -7.69 -2.09
CA TYR A 270 3.45 -6.67 -2.71
C TYR A 270 3.50 -5.34 -1.95
N HIS A 271 3.45 -5.38 -0.61
CA HIS A 271 3.52 -4.17 0.24
C HIS A 271 4.88 -3.46 0.19
N ILE A 272 5.91 -4.07 -0.39
CA ILE A 272 7.22 -3.45 -0.62
C ILE A 272 7.33 -2.86 -2.03
N THR A 273 6.50 -3.34 -2.98
CA THR A 273 6.59 -2.94 -4.40
C THR A 273 6.23 -1.48 -4.67
N SER A 274 5.63 -0.77 -3.71
CA SER A 274 5.26 0.65 -3.82
C SER A 274 6.45 1.51 -4.28
N PHE A 275 7.62 1.39 -3.65
CA PHE A 275 8.82 2.15 -4.04
C PHE A 275 9.30 1.88 -5.47
N PRO A 276 9.64 0.63 -5.86
CA PRO A 276 10.14 0.35 -7.21
C PRO A 276 9.11 0.71 -8.28
N LEU A 277 7.81 0.49 -8.03
CA LEU A 277 6.76 0.89 -8.97
C LEU A 277 6.73 2.41 -9.16
N TYR A 278 6.79 3.20 -8.09
CA TYR A 278 6.85 4.66 -8.21
C TYR A 278 8.15 5.14 -8.84
N PHE A 279 9.27 4.48 -8.60
CA PHE A 279 10.55 4.82 -9.23
C PHE A 279 10.55 4.57 -10.75
N ILE A 280 10.01 3.43 -11.18
CA ILE A 280 9.96 3.06 -12.60
C ILE A 280 8.94 3.93 -13.33
N THR A 281 7.72 4.02 -12.80
CA THR A 281 6.62 4.66 -13.48
C THR A 281 6.63 6.18 -13.28
N PHE A 282 6.78 6.69 -12.06
CA PHE A 282 6.56 8.10 -11.76
C PHE A 282 7.82 8.96 -11.92
N ASN A 283 7.99 9.57 -13.10
CA ASN A 283 9.15 10.40 -13.46
C ASN A 283 9.51 11.49 -12.42
N ALA A 284 8.52 12.16 -11.82
CA ALA A 284 8.77 13.19 -10.81
C ALA A 284 9.37 12.56 -9.53
N PHE A 285 8.86 11.40 -9.11
CA PHE A 285 9.37 10.67 -7.95
C PHE A 285 10.80 10.20 -8.17
N ARG A 286 11.08 9.61 -9.35
CA ARG A 286 12.44 9.20 -9.74
C ARG A 286 13.42 10.36 -9.69
N ARG A 287 13.05 11.52 -10.24
CA ARG A 287 13.90 12.71 -10.23
C ARG A 287 14.21 13.17 -8.80
N GLU A 288 13.21 13.24 -7.93
CA GLU A 288 13.41 13.61 -6.53
C GLU A 288 14.27 12.58 -5.77
N CYS A 289 14.10 11.29 -6.05
CA CYS A 289 14.94 10.23 -5.50
C CYS A 289 16.42 10.41 -5.91
N ILE A 290 16.68 10.57 -7.21
CA ILE A 290 18.04 10.80 -7.73
C ILE A 290 18.64 12.08 -7.15
N MET A 291 17.87 13.16 -7.05
CA MET A 291 18.34 14.42 -6.44
C MET A 291 18.71 14.26 -4.96
N MET A 292 17.98 13.43 -4.23
CA MET A 292 18.28 13.16 -2.81
C MET A 292 19.60 12.41 -2.65
N ILE A 293 19.85 11.42 -3.53
CA ILE A 293 21.08 10.61 -3.53
C ILE A 293 22.28 11.43 -4.02
N THR A 294 22.11 12.20 -5.09
CA THR A 294 23.21 12.96 -5.73
C THR A 294 23.51 14.30 -5.07
N ARG A 295 22.75 14.73 -4.04
CA ARG A 295 22.88 16.03 -3.34
C ARG A 295 22.99 17.26 -4.25
N LYS A 296 22.54 17.17 -5.50
CA LYS A 296 22.64 18.26 -6.47
C LYS A 296 21.58 19.31 -6.13
N ASN A 297 21.94 20.28 -5.28
CA ASN A 297 21.09 21.42 -4.97
C ASN A 297 20.79 22.20 -6.25
N ASN A 298 19.52 22.29 -6.60
CA ASN A 298 19.09 23.04 -7.77
C ASN A 298 19.06 24.53 -7.44
N THR A 299 20.21 25.18 -7.52
CA THR A 299 20.37 26.65 -7.44
C THR A 299 19.89 27.34 -8.73
N GLN A 300 18.90 26.81 -9.43
CA GLN A 300 18.23 27.54 -10.50
C GLN A 300 17.07 28.33 -9.90
N ARG A 301 17.45 29.44 -9.26
CA ARG A 301 16.59 30.60 -9.05
C ARG A 301 16.03 30.96 -10.44
N ILE A 302 14.71 30.93 -10.58
CA ILE A 302 14.02 31.48 -11.75
C ILE A 302 14.44 32.94 -11.84
N VAL A 303 15.33 33.25 -12.78
CA VAL A 303 15.68 34.63 -13.11
C VAL A 303 14.40 35.25 -13.67
N PRO A 304 13.88 36.34 -13.12
CA PRO A 304 12.81 37.07 -13.76
C PRO A 304 13.34 37.50 -15.12
N SER A 305 12.66 37.09 -16.20
CA SER A 305 12.91 37.65 -17.52
C SER A 305 12.78 39.17 -17.38
N GLN A 306 13.91 39.87 -17.40
CA GLN A 306 13.95 41.30 -17.60
C GLN A 306 13.40 41.52 -19.00
N ASN A 307 12.16 42.01 -19.08
CA ASN A 307 11.68 42.65 -20.27
C ASN A 307 12.52 43.91 -20.47
N THR A 308 13.47 43.81 -21.37
CA THR A 308 14.22 44.90 -21.98
C THR A 308 13.22 45.80 -22.71
N LEU A 309 12.68 46.82 -22.02
CA LEU A 309 12.00 47.92 -22.69
C LEU A 309 13.04 48.99 -23.03
N GLY A 310 13.73 48.78 -24.14
CA GLY A 310 14.58 49.78 -24.78
C GLY A 310 13.75 50.73 -25.63
N THR A 311 13.63 51.97 -25.15
CA THR A 311 13.76 53.25 -25.88
C THR A 311 12.91 53.52 -27.13
N THR A 312 12.18 54.64 -27.11
CA THR A 312 12.50 55.78 -28.00
C THR A 312 11.88 57.08 -27.50
N ASN A 313 12.74 58.08 -27.37
CA ASN A 313 12.45 59.46 -27.05
C ASN A 313 11.67 60.13 -28.19
N LEU A 314 10.69 60.97 -27.85
CA LEU A 314 10.19 62.05 -28.72
C LEU A 314 10.57 63.39 -28.09
N PRO A 315 11.12 64.35 -28.86
CA PRO A 315 11.46 65.66 -28.37
C PRO A 315 10.23 66.58 -28.30
N ASN A 316 10.34 67.57 -27.40
CA ASN A 316 9.48 68.75 -27.31
C ASN A 316 9.34 69.46 -28.67
N GLU A 317 8.17 70.04 -28.95
CA GLU A 317 8.02 71.39 -29.51
C GLU A 317 6.58 71.90 -29.36
N PHE A 318 6.49 73.10 -28.76
CA PHE A 318 5.44 74.14 -28.70
C PHE A 318 3.96 73.82 -28.47
#